data_AF-A0A812L1X6-F1
#
_entry.id   AF-A0A812L1X6-F1
#
_cell.length_a   1.000
_cell.length_b   1.000
_cell.length_c   1.000
_cell.angle_alpha   90.00
_cell.angle_beta   90.00
_cell.angle_gamma   90.00
#
_symmetry.space_group_name_H-M   'P 1'
#
loop_
_entity.id
_entity.type
_entity.pdbx_description
1 polymer ?
#
loop_
_entity_poly.entity_id
_entity_poly.type
_entity_poly.pdbx_seq_one_letter_code
_entity_poly.pdbx_strand_id
1 'polypeptide(L)'
;MGVSAALVSIRSCHGHVCFWGHDARSKRTGTKFMAVQPVLASSVPLGRWCVQKRPAERACQPLCCATNQYRGVYWLPRIQKFSVKVGIKGNVHYAGVFANATEGAYAFDETLRANCRDPIRLKQSLNFPTEQEASYEESLSDRRSRCLKQYSNSAKGVESLLRFQHRFSKSPQASEFEIVNIPSQSRVDAVLQARGSKSGGLALQLKSSTCHNRQSSELYVFGNTQGYNGMLLVLIALDRDIVWMVPGSEVSQRTLQIRVGSQRDKAWRVSHIGIVLQQYFTAGRVSHMALQDALLQCGDNHITEEHSHAQLVSAFASVQHRLHRPISLTAVVDSVLSGQGHQWRIQEKAAHLSADGKYWAGLRKRGGCLGPLAYAKTDFDILIVSLLDGSDRLTGFFLLSSVVLARRRLIGHRGLRLRLYPPWAQPKFPAVARKHSWQSDHFVDLRSWNGKGSDLDPGTKANLTELLEKLDEPAGQKGSCQRGRDDDDIV
;
A
#
# COMPACT_ATOMS: atom_id res chain seq x y z
N MET A 1 57.28 -47.38 -16.07
CA MET A 1 56.32 -46.72 -15.17
C MET A 1 55.18 -46.19 -16.06
N GLY A 2 53.96 -46.67 -15.82
CA GLY A 2 52.78 -46.65 -16.74
C GLY A 2 52.39 -45.25 -17.21
N VAL A 3 52.17 -44.99 -18.51
CA VAL A 3 51.03 -45.35 -19.39
C VAL A 3 49.69 -44.80 -18.88
N SER A 4 49.13 -43.77 -19.52
CA SER A 4 47.99 -43.91 -20.43
C SER A 4 47.30 -42.56 -20.69
N ALA A 5 47.43 -42.05 -21.92
CA ALA A 5 46.52 -41.07 -22.49
C ALA A 5 45.40 -41.84 -23.19
N ALA A 6 44.15 -41.62 -22.76
CA ALA A 6 42.96 -42.16 -23.41
C ALA A 6 42.09 -41.00 -23.91
N LEU A 7 42.06 -40.85 -25.23
CA LEU A 7 41.01 -40.18 -25.99
C LEU A 7 39.81 -41.14 -26.08
N VAL A 8 38.62 -40.73 -25.65
CA VAL A 8 37.37 -41.31 -26.16
C VAL A 8 36.32 -40.21 -26.37
N SER A 9 35.95 -40.12 -27.65
CA SER A 9 34.83 -39.42 -28.27
C SER A 9 33.47 -39.85 -27.72
N ILE A 10 32.55 -38.91 -27.46
CA ILE A 10 31.10 -39.15 -27.57
C ILE A 10 30.38 -37.95 -28.22
N ARG A 11 30.07 -38.14 -29.50
CA ARG A 11 28.80 -37.90 -30.22
C ARG A 11 28.04 -36.57 -30.04
N SER A 12 28.15 -35.79 -31.12
CA SER A 12 27.08 -35.01 -31.73
C SER A 12 25.84 -35.86 -31.99
N CYS A 13 24.68 -35.37 -31.59
CA CYS A 13 23.38 -35.75 -32.16
C CYS A 13 22.73 -34.50 -32.74
N HIS A 14 22.67 -34.44 -34.07
CA HIS A 14 21.69 -33.68 -34.83
C HIS A 14 20.28 -34.17 -34.51
N GLY A 15 19.30 -33.26 -34.51
CA GLY A 15 17.89 -33.62 -34.42
C GLY A 15 16.94 -32.43 -34.50
N HIS A 16 16.58 -32.09 -35.73
CA HIS A 16 15.29 -31.52 -36.17
C HIS A 16 14.89 -30.08 -35.77
N VAL A 17 15.16 -29.21 -36.74
CA VAL A 17 14.21 -28.28 -37.39
C VAL A 17 12.73 -28.58 -37.13
N CYS A 18 12.02 -27.59 -36.59
CA CYS A 18 10.61 -27.32 -36.90
C CYS A 18 10.43 -25.82 -37.06
N PHE A 19 10.43 -25.38 -38.33
CA PHE A 19 9.78 -24.16 -38.77
C PHE A 19 8.27 -24.33 -38.64
N TRP A 20 7.58 -23.36 -38.04
CA TRP A 20 6.23 -22.99 -38.44
C TRP A 20 6.19 -21.48 -38.62
N GLY A 21 6.28 -21.07 -39.89
CA GLY A 21 5.64 -19.86 -40.37
C GLY A 21 4.19 -20.13 -40.73
N HIS A 22 3.49 -19.08 -41.15
CA HIS A 22 2.04 -18.92 -41.40
C HIS A 22 1.23 -18.52 -40.15
N ASP A 23 0.36 -17.53 -40.17
CA ASP A 23 -0.10 -16.71 -41.29
C ASP A 23 -0.66 -15.36 -40.81
N ALA A 24 -0.70 -14.43 -41.75
CA ALA A 24 -1.30 -13.12 -41.65
C ALA A 24 -2.84 -13.16 -41.81
N ARG A 25 -3.45 -11.99 -41.58
CA ARG A 25 -4.87 -11.61 -41.82
C ARG A 25 -5.80 -12.00 -40.65
N SER A 26 -6.69 -11.14 -40.19
CA SER A 26 -7.65 -10.41 -41.01
C SER A 26 -8.26 -9.21 -40.29
N LYS A 27 -8.38 -8.12 -41.05
CA LYS A 27 -9.24 -6.97 -40.80
C LYS A 27 -10.72 -7.39 -40.79
N ARG A 28 -11.51 -6.84 -39.87
CA ARG A 28 -12.95 -6.57 -40.02
C ARG A 28 -13.19 -5.24 -39.29
N THR A 29 -13.38 -4.07 -39.92
CA THR A 29 -14.55 -3.62 -40.70
C THR A 29 -15.84 -4.29 -40.21
N GLY A 30 -16.76 -3.62 -39.53
CA GLY A 30 -17.35 -2.32 -39.83
C GLY A 30 -18.75 -2.58 -40.36
N THR A 31 -19.77 -2.37 -39.54
CA THR A 31 -21.21 -2.32 -39.89
C THR A 31 -21.97 -2.06 -38.58
N LYS A 32 -23.07 -1.32 -38.49
CA LYS A 32 -23.79 -0.43 -39.43
C LYS A 32 -24.80 0.31 -38.53
N PHE A 33 -24.97 1.60 -38.76
CA PHE A 33 -26.13 2.36 -38.31
C PHE A 33 -27.42 1.73 -38.87
N MET A 34 -28.44 1.58 -38.04
CA MET A 34 -29.84 1.65 -38.48
C MET A 34 -30.65 2.45 -37.46
N ALA A 35 -31.12 3.61 -37.92
CA ALA A 35 -32.26 4.31 -37.36
C ALA A 35 -33.53 3.73 -37.97
N VAL A 36 -34.56 3.49 -37.16
CA VAL A 36 -35.96 3.39 -37.61
C VAL A 36 -36.85 4.12 -36.60
N GLN A 37 -37.84 4.79 -37.18
CA GLN A 37 -38.76 5.84 -36.73
C GLN A 37 -39.75 5.49 -35.61
N PRO A 38 -40.47 6.51 -35.07
CA PRO A 38 -41.38 6.39 -33.95
C PRO A 38 -42.78 5.96 -34.37
N VAL A 39 -43.48 5.24 -33.49
CA VAL A 39 -44.90 4.88 -33.65
C VAL A 39 -45.75 5.60 -32.61
N LEU A 40 -46.92 5.99 -33.10
CA LEU A 40 -47.93 6.90 -32.58
C LEU A 40 -48.64 6.46 -31.30
N ALA A 41 -49.18 7.49 -30.67
CA ALA A 41 -50.22 7.55 -29.65
C ALA A 41 -51.35 6.51 -29.75
N SER A 42 -51.78 6.03 -28.59
CA SER A 42 -53.15 5.56 -28.37
C SER A 42 -53.60 5.90 -26.95
N SER A 43 -54.81 6.42 -26.89
CA SER A 43 -55.50 7.10 -25.80
C SER A 43 -56.49 6.19 -25.03
N VAL A 44 -56.88 6.66 -23.82
CA VAL A 44 -58.12 6.33 -23.04
C VAL A 44 -58.05 5.06 -22.15
N PRO A 45 -58.74 4.94 -20.98
CA PRO A 45 -59.56 5.88 -20.20
C PRO A 45 -59.15 6.13 -18.73
N LEU A 46 -59.67 7.24 -18.20
CA LEU A 46 -59.83 7.53 -16.76
C LEU A 46 -60.81 6.56 -16.10
N GLY A 47 -60.31 5.68 -15.23
CA GLY A 47 -61.11 4.87 -14.31
C GLY A 47 -61.14 5.48 -12.91
N ARG A 48 -62.34 5.85 -12.45
CA ARG A 48 -62.65 6.25 -11.07
C ARG A 48 -62.21 5.17 -10.07
N TRP A 49 -61.44 5.55 -9.05
CA TRP A 49 -61.23 4.72 -7.86
C TRP A 49 -61.96 5.33 -6.67
N CYS A 50 -62.88 4.53 -6.12
CA CYS A 50 -63.68 4.84 -4.95
C CYS A 50 -62.81 4.96 -3.70
N VAL A 51 -63.05 6.03 -2.93
CA VAL A 51 -62.58 6.21 -1.57
C VAL A 51 -63.35 5.23 -0.66
N GLN A 52 -62.70 4.15 -0.24
CA GLN A 52 -63.13 3.38 0.93
C GLN A 52 -62.18 3.67 2.10
N LYS A 53 -62.73 4.32 3.14
CA LYS A 53 -62.12 4.43 4.45
C LYS A 53 -62.06 3.04 5.10
N ARG A 54 -60.85 2.57 5.44
CA ARG A 54 -60.64 1.53 6.47
C ARG A 54 -59.71 2.08 7.55
N PRO A 55 -59.99 1.80 8.83
CA PRO A 55 -59.23 2.36 9.95
C PRO A 55 -57.92 1.60 10.20
N ALA A 56 -57.01 2.35 10.83
CA ALA A 56 -55.74 1.99 11.46
C ALA A 56 -55.44 0.49 11.67
N GLU A 57 -54.34 0.02 11.07
CA GLU A 57 -53.25 -0.72 11.72
C GLU A 57 -52.25 -1.19 10.66
N ARG A 58 -51.16 -0.44 10.48
CA ARG A 58 -49.86 -0.88 9.93
C ARG A 58 -48.88 0.28 10.00
N ALA A 59 -48.37 0.53 11.19
CA ALA A 59 -47.04 1.10 11.32
C ALA A 59 -46.02 0.01 10.94
N CYS A 60 -44.88 0.43 10.42
CA CYS A 60 -43.69 -0.37 10.08
C CYS A 60 -43.66 -0.98 8.66
N GLN A 61 -43.60 -0.11 7.64
CA GLN A 61 -42.70 -0.35 6.50
C GLN A 61 -41.93 0.93 6.20
N PRO A 62 -40.63 0.94 6.55
CA PRO A 62 -39.65 1.22 5.51
C PRO A 62 -38.46 0.26 5.61
N LEU A 63 -37.57 0.32 4.60
CA LEU A 63 -36.17 -0.16 4.60
C LEU A 63 -35.89 -1.49 3.87
N CYS A 64 -36.09 -1.48 2.56
CA CYS A 64 -35.17 -2.23 1.69
C CYS A 64 -33.78 -1.57 1.81
N CYS A 65 -32.84 -2.24 2.48
CA CYS A 65 -31.42 -1.91 2.61
C CYS A 65 -31.00 -0.93 3.72
N ALA A 66 -31.79 -0.70 4.78
CA ALA A 66 -31.13 -0.29 6.03
C ALA A 66 -30.37 -1.50 6.58
N THR A 67 -29.06 -1.43 6.52
CA THR A 67 -28.23 -2.18 7.47
C THR A 67 -28.75 -1.88 8.86
N ASN A 68 -29.19 -2.89 9.61
CA ASN A 68 -29.66 -2.71 10.98
C ASN A 68 -28.65 -1.86 11.77
N GLN A 69 -29.15 -1.05 12.70
CA GLN A 69 -28.31 -0.17 13.53
C GLN A 69 -27.25 -0.92 14.36
N TYR A 70 -27.44 -2.23 14.57
CA TYR A 70 -26.57 -3.08 15.38
C TYR A 70 -25.56 -3.86 14.52
N ARG A 71 -24.33 -3.94 15.03
CA ARG A 71 -23.22 -4.66 14.39
C ARG A 71 -23.45 -6.17 14.47
N GLY A 72 -23.19 -6.84 13.36
CA GLY A 72 -23.27 -8.31 13.27
C GLY A 72 -24.68 -8.88 13.25
N VAL A 73 -25.71 -8.03 13.19
CA VAL A 73 -27.13 -8.42 13.15
C VAL A 73 -27.71 -8.14 11.77
N TYR A 74 -28.16 -9.19 11.07
CA TYR A 74 -28.75 -9.04 9.73
C TYR A 74 -30.15 -9.65 9.67
N TRP A 75 -31.07 -8.99 8.97
CA TRP A 75 -32.42 -9.48 8.77
C TRP A 75 -32.45 -10.63 7.75
N LEU A 76 -33.18 -11.71 8.06
CA LEU A 76 -33.46 -12.82 7.16
C LEU A 76 -34.92 -12.75 6.68
N PRO A 77 -35.19 -12.24 5.47
CA PRO A 77 -36.56 -12.03 4.99
C PRO A 77 -37.40 -13.31 4.93
N ARG A 78 -36.77 -14.45 4.63
CA ARG A 78 -37.46 -15.74 4.46
C ARG A 78 -38.14 -16.25 5.72
N ILE A 79 -37.52 -16.04 6.88
CA ILE A 79 -38.02 -16.51 8.17
C ILE A 79 -38.48 -15.36 9.07
N GLN A 80 -38.44 -14.12 8.54
CA GLN A 80 -38.79 -12.89 9.24
C GLN A 80 -38.13 -12.80 10.64
N LYS A 81 -36.83 -13.09 10.71
CA LYS A 81 -36.04 -13.02 11.94
C LYS A 81 -34.66 -12.43 11.68
N PHE A 82 -34.01 -11.93 12.73
CA PHE A 82 -32.64 -11.42 12.70
C PHE A 82 -31.65 -12.55 12.97
N SER A 83 -30.65 -12.73 12.13
CA SER A 83 -29.60 -13.72 12.36
C SER A 83 -28.28 -13.04 12.73
N VAL A 84 -27.53 -13.74 13.57
CA VAL A 84 -26.33 -13.19 14.20
C VAL A 84 -25.17 -14.16 14.01
N LYS A 85 -24.08 -13.62 13.48
CA LYS A 85 -22.82 -14.34 13.26
C LYS A 85 -21.65 -13.48 13.71
N VAL A 86 -20.72 -14.07 14.45
CA VAL A 86 -19.52 -13.39 14.98
C VAL A 86 -18.27 -14.03 14.38
N GLY A 87 -17.50 -13.27 13.60
CA GLY A 87 -16.26 -13.77 12.98
C GLY A 87 -15.03 -13.55 13.86
N ILE A 88 -14.47 -14.57 14.51
CA ILE A 88 -13.32 -14.46 15.44
C ILE A 88 -12.16 -15.31 14.94
N LYS A 89 -10.99 -14.68 14.71
CA LYS A 89 -9.76 -15.36 14.23
C LYS A 89 -9.98 -16.25 12.99
N GLY A 90 -10.85 -15.83 12.07
CA GLY A 90 -11.18 -16.57 10.85
C GLY A 90 -12.30 -17.60 10.99
N ASN A 91 -12.74 -17.90 12.22
CA ASN A 91 -13.88 -18.78 12.47
C ASN A 91 -15.17 -17.96 12.60
N VAL A 92 -16.28 -18.50 12.11
CA VAL A 92 -17.60 -17.88 12.24
C VAL A 92 -18.38 -18.62 13.32
N HIS A 93 -18.71 -17.90 14.40
CA HIS A 93 -19.54 -18.40 15.50
C HIS A 93 -20.98 -17.95 15.26
N TYR A 94 -21.90 -18.91 15.18
CA TYR A 94 -23.32 -18.62 15.02
C TYR A 94 -23.94 -18.38 16.40
N ALA A 95 -24.43 -17.16 16.63
CA ALA A 95 -25.01 -16.78 17.91
C ALA A 95 -26.53 -17.07 17.97
N GLY A 96 -27.18 -17.25 16.81
CA GLY A 96 -28.58 -17.62 16.74
C GLY A 96 -29.40 -16.82 15.72
N VAL A 97 -30.71 -16.97 15.84
CA VAL A 97 -31.74 -16.23 15.10
C VAL A 97 -32.78 -15.74 16.10
N PHE A 98 -33.12 -14.45 16.04
CA PHE A 98 -33.88 -13.72 17.04
C PHE A 98 -35.06 -12.98 16.40
N ALA A 99 -36.14 -12.78 17.16
CA ALA A 99 -37.32 -12.08 16.66
C ALA A 99 -37.07 -10.57 16.52
N ASN A 100 -36.23 -10.00 17.39
CA ASN A 100 -35.89 -8.58 17.37
C ASN A 100 -34.38 -8.33 17.22
N ALA A 101 -34.03 -7.15 16.71
CA ALA A 101 -32.64 -6.81 16.41
C ALA A 101 -31.80 -6.58 17.68
N THR A 102 -32.44 -6.13 18.77
CA THR A 102 -31.80 -5.81 20.05
C THR A 102 -31.31 -7.08 20.77
N GLU A 103 -32.14 -8.12 20.85
CA GLU A 103 -31.74 -9.46 21.33
C GLU A 103 -30.60 -10.02 20.49
N GLY A 104 -30.68 -9.86 19.17
CA GLY A 104 -29.59 -10.25 18.29
C GLY A 104 -28.28 -9.52 18.60
N ALA A 105 -28.36 -8.24 18.97
CA ALA A 105 -27.20 -7.43 19.36
C ALA A 105 -26.63 -7.87 20.73
N TYR A 106 -27.47 -8.19 21.71
CA TYR A 106 -27.03 -8.78 22.97
C TYR A 106 -26.37 -10.14 22.77
N ALA A 107 -26.95 -11.01 21.94
CA ALA A 107 -26.37 -12.32 21.62
C ALA A 107 -25.05 -12.21 20.84
N PHE A 108 -24.92 -11.21 19.96
CA PHE A 108 -23.65 -10.88 19.32
C PHE A 108 -22.58 -10.55 20.35
N ASP A 109 -22.92 -9.65 21.29
CA ASP A 109 -22.01 -9.19 22.33
C ASP A 109 -21.60 -10.31 23.29
N GLU A 110 -22.54 -11.12 23.74
CA GLU A 110 -22.30 -12.30 24.59
C GLU A 110 -21.39 -13.31 23.88
N THR A 111 -21.71 -13.66 22.63
CA THR A 111 -20.89 -14.58 21.82
C THR A 111 -19.49 -14.02 21.61
N LEU A 112 -19.36 -12.70 21.39
CA LEU A 112 -18.09 -12.04 21.23
C LEU A 112 -17.27 -12.08 22.54
N ARG A 113 -17.86 -11.80 23.70
CA ARG A 113 -17.18 -11.89 25.01
C ARG A 113 -16.74 -13.32 25.32
N ALA A 114 -17.59 -14.31 25.05
CA ALA A 114 -17.27 -15.71 25.29
C ALA A 114 -16.07 -16.22 24.47
N ASN A 115 -15.90 -15.71 23.25
CA ASN A 115 -14.92 -16.22 22.29
C ASN A 115 -13.73 -15.26 22.04
N CYS A 116 -13.79 -14.01 22.47
CA CYS A 116 -12.76 -12.99 22.26
C CYS A 116 -12.21 -12.45 23.58
N ARG A 117 -10.92 -12.69 23.83
CA ARG A 117 -10.19 -12.15 24.99
C ARG A 117 -9.43 -10.85 24.72
N ASP A 118 -9.57 -10.27 23.52
CA ASP A 118 -8.86 -9.04 23.14
C ASP A 118 -9.69 -7.81 23.57
N PRO A 119 -9.27 -7.06 24.63
CA PRO A 119 -10.07 -5.98 25.19
C PRO A 119 -10.29 -4.82 24.21
N ILE A 120 -9.36 -4.56 23.29
CA ILE A 120 -9.57 -3.51 22.28
C ILE A 120 -10.65 -3.92 21.28
N ARG A 121 -10.64 -5.19 20.87
CA ARG A 121 -11.67 -5.69 19.98
C ARG A 121 -13.05 -5.64 20.63
N LEU A 122 -13.14 -5.99 21.92
CA LEU A 122 -14.36 -5.86 22.71
C LEU A 122 -14.83 -4.40 22.74
N LYS A 123 -13.98 -3.47 23.19
CA LYS A 123 -14.26 -2.02 23.21
C LYS A 123 -14.79 -1.49 21.87
N GLN A 124 -14.19 -1.92 20.78
CA GLN A 124 -14.53 -1.39 19.46
C GLN A 124 -15.76 -2.04 18.83
N SER A 125 -16.07 -3.30 19.14
CA SER A 125 -17.00 -4.11 18.34
C SER A 125 -18.32 -4.42 19.02
N LEU A 126 -18.39 -4.29 20.35
CA LEU A 126 -19.62 -4.50 21.10
C LEU A 126 -20.67 -3.43 20.77
N ASN A 127 -21.93 -3.83 20.79
CA ASN A 127 -23.08 -2.93 20.66
C ASN A 127 -23.38 -2.22 21.99
N PHE A 128 -23.22 -2.96 23.10
CA PHE A 128 -23.48 -2.54 24.47
C PHE A 128 -22.25 -2.85 25.35
N PRO A 129 -21.16 -2.07 25.21
CA PRO A 129 -19.98 -2.23 26.06
C PRO A 129 -20.31 -1.87 27.51
N THR A 130 -19.74 -2.60 28.47
CA THR A 130 -19.77 -2.19 29.89
C THR A 130 -18.92 -0.94 30.09
N GLU A 131 -19.08 -0.25 31.23
CA GLU A 131 -18.24 0.92 31.55
C GLU A 131 -16.75 0.57 31.56
N GLN A 132 -16.38 -0.62 32.06
CA GLN A 132 -15.00 -1.10 32.05
C GLN A 132 -14.49 -1.35 30.62
N GLU A 133 -15.30 -1.95 29.75
CA GLU A 133 -14.94 -2.19 28.35
C GLU A 133 -14.83 -0.87 27.56
N ALA A 134 -15.72 0.08 27.82
CA ALA A 134 -15.71 1.40 27.19
C ALA A 134 -14.53 2.26 27.65
N SER A 135 -14.20 2.22 28.95
CA SER A 135 -13.09 2.96 29.56
C SER A 135 -11.72 2.33 29.35
N TYR A 136 -11.64 1.11 28.79
CA TYR A 136 -10.36 0.45 28.56
C TYR A 136 -9.41 1.34 27.73
N GLU A 137 -8.33 1.78 28.36
CA GLU A 137 -7.21 2.45 27.72
C GLU A 137 -6.05 1.47 27.57
N GLU A 138 -5.62 1.26 26.34
CA GLU A 138 -4.45 0.45 26.08
C GLU A 138 -3.20 1.28 26.34
N SER A 139 -2.22 0.70 27.04
CA SER A 139 -0.92 1.35 27.21
C SER A 139 -0.29 1.66 25.84
N LEU A 140 0.47 2.75 25.74
CA LEU A 140 1.18 3.09 24.50
C LEU A 140 2.12 1.96 24.02
N SER A 141 2.68 1.18 24.97
CA SER A 141 3.54 0.04 24.67
C SER A 141 2.78 -1.14 24.07
N ASP A 142 1.63 -1.51 24.65
CA ASP A 142 0.78 -2.59 24.13
C ASP A 142 0.19 -2.22 22.77
N ARG A 143 -0.19 -0.94 22.61
CA ARG A 143 -0.64 -0.39 21.33
C ARG A 143 0.41 -0.54 20.26
N ARG A 144 1.66 -0.16 20.55
CA ARG A 144 2.79 -0.34 19.63
C ARG A 144 3.01 -1.82 19.32
N SER A 145 3.07 -2.67 20.35
CA SER A 145 3.31 -4.11 20.21
C SER A 145 2.25 -4.81 19.37
N ARG A 146 0.98 -4.45 19.56
CA ARG A 146 -0.14 -5.00 18.80
C ARG A 146 -0.22 -4.44 17.40
N CYS A 147 0.01 -3.14 17.20
CA CYS A 147 0.18 -2.57 15.87
C CYS A 147 1.28 -3.33 15.11
N LEU A 148 2.44 -3.57 15.72
CA LEU A 148 3.53 -4.35 15.11
C LEU A 148 3.09 -5.79 14.75
N LYS A 149 2.34 -6.47 15.63
CA LYS A 149 1.77 -7.81 15.34
C LYS A 149 0.73 -7.78 14.20
N GLN A 150 -0.05 -6.71 14.09
CA GLN A 150 -1.16 -6.56 13.15
C GLN A 150 -0.70 -6.06 11.77
N TYR A 151 0.44 -5.35 11.71
CA TYR A 151 1.22 -5.10 10.50
C TYR A 151 2.01 -6.35 10.08
N SER A 152 1.30 -7.48 9.97
CA SER A 152 1.88 -8.81 9.82
C SER A 152 2.60 -9.04 8.49
N ASN A 153 2.65 -8.08 7.57
CA ASN A 153 3.47 -8.19 6.36
C ASN A 153 4.71 -7.29 6.45
N SER A 154 4.58 -6.03 6.89
CA SER A 154 5.77 -5.16 7.02
C SER A 154 6.66 -5.62 8.17
N ALA A 155 6.10 -5.88 9.36
CA ALA A 155 6.87 -6.39 10.50
C ALA A 155 7.54 -7.74 10.19
N LYS A 156 6.84 -8.63 9.47
CA LYS A 156 7.42 -9.88 8.99
C LYS A 156 8.53 -9.66 7.97
N GLY A 157 8.39 -8.71 7.06
CA GLY A 157 9.44 -8.29 6.13
C GLY A 157 10.70 -7.84 6.89
N VAL A 158 10.54 -6.94 7.86
CA VAL A 158 11.63 -6.47 8.75
C VAL A 158 12.31 -7.63 9.46
N GLU A 159 11.53 -8.44 10.15
CA GLU A 159 12.04 -9.56 10.94
C GLU A 159 12.77 -10.57 10.04
N SER A 160 12.21 -10.85 8.86
CA SER A 160 12.80 -11.76 7.89
C SER A 160 14.15 -11.24 7.37
N LEU A 161 14.25 -9.94 7.04
CA LEU A 161 15.49 -9.32 6.59
C LEU A 161 16.55 -9.31 7.70
N LEU A 162 16.19 -8.91 8.92
CA LEU A 162 17.13 -8.89 10.05
C LEU A 162 17.65 -10.30 10.37
N ARG A 163 16.78 -11.31 10.38
CA ARG A 163 17.19 -12.71 10.56
C ARG A 163 18.10 -13.17 9.43
N PHE A 164 17.78 -12.81 8.20
CA PHE A 164 18.58 -13.16 7.03
C PHE A 164 19.97 -12.53 7.08
N GLN A 165 20.06 -11.23 7.35
CA GLN A 165 21.31 -10.50 7.55
C GLN A 165 22.12 -11.07 8.71
N HIS A 166 21.48 -11.37 9.85
CA HIS A 166 22.15 -11.97 11.01
C HIS A 166 22.76 -13.35 10.71
N ARG A 167 22.08 -14.17 9.91
CA ARG A 167 22.67 -15.45 9.49
C ARG A 167 23.78 -15.26 8.48
N PHE A 168 23.58 -14.38 7.51
CA PHE A 168 24.59 -14.07 6.51
C PHE A 168 25.86 -13.51 7.16
N SER A 169 25.75 -12.65 8.18
CA SER A 169 26.90 -12.06 8.89
C SER A 169 27.76 -13.08 9.63
N LYS A 170 27.26 -14.30 9.87
CA LYS A 170 28.04 -15.42 10.44
C LYS A 170 28.78 -16.24 9.38
N SER A 171 28.51 -15.99 8.09
CA SER A 171 29.19 -16.69 7.01
C SER A 171 30.52 -16.01 6.66
N PRO A 172 31.54 -16.77 6.21
CA PRO A 172 32.79 -16.18 5.73
C PRO A 172 32.60 -15.17 4.60
N GLN A 173 31.59 -15.37 3.75
CA GLN A 173 31.27 -14.48 2.62
C GLN A 173 30.85 -13.07 3.05
N ALA A 174 30.49 -12.85 4.31
CA ALA A 174 30.15 -11.51 4.80
C ALA A 174 31.34 -10.54 4.85
N SER A 175 32.58 -11.01 4.74
CA SER A 175 33.76 -10.14 4.58
C SER A 175 33.81 -9.51 3.18
N GLU A 176 33.43 -10.27 2.15
CA GLU A 176 33.51 -9.91 0.73
C GLU A 176 32.23 -9.28 0.19
N PHE A 177 31.08 -9.69 0.74
CA PHE A 177 29.76 -9.27 0.28
C PHE A 177 28.97 -8.60 1.40
N GLU A 178 27.99 -7.80 1.01
CA GLU A 178 27.02 -7.18 1.89
C GLU A 178 25.60 -7.33 1.34
N ILE A 179 24.63 -7.38 2.24
CA ILE A 179 23.19 -7.37 1.91
C ILE A 179 22.69 -5.96 2.18
N VAL A 180 22.50 -5.20 1.11
CA VAL A 180 21.95 -3.84 1.16
C VAL A 180 20.43 -3.93 1.15
N ASN A 181 19.80 -3.43 2.20
CA ASN A 181 18.34 -3.29 2.26
C ASN A 181 17.88 -2.30 1.18
N ILE A 182 16.80 -2.61 0.47
CA ILE A 182 16.15 -1.67 -0.46
C ILE A 182 14.95 -1.06 0.27
N PRO A 183 15.07 0.15 0.84
CA PRO A 183 14.04 0.74 1.66
C PRO A 183 12.90 1.24 0.77
N SER A 184 11.94 0.38 0.43
CA SER A 184 10.84 0.81 -0.46
C SER A 184 9.68 -0.18 -0.53
N GLN A 185 8.69 0.23 -1.32
CA GLN A 185 7.64 -0.61 -1.90
C GLN A 185 8.12 -1.35 -3.17
N SER A 186 9.43 -1.43 -3.39
CA SER A 186 10.04 -2.23 -4.46
C SER A 186 9.67 -3.70 -4.32
N ARG A 187 9.73 -4.40 -5.45
CA ARG A 187 9.66 -5.85 -5.57
C ARG A 187 11.00 -6.51 -5.28
N VAL A 188 12.05 -5.72 -5.03
CA VAL A 188 13.36 -6.15 -4.52
C VAL A 188 13.43 -5.68 -3.07
N ASP A 189 13.51 -6.61 -2.14
CA ASP A 189 13.64 -6.30 -0.71
C ASP A 189 15.10 -6.02 -0.33
N ALA A 190 16.05 -6.67 -1.00
CA ALA A 190 17.48 -6.49 -0.75
C ALA A 190 18.33 -6.76 -2.00
N VAL A 191 19.55 -6.26 -2.02
CA VAL A 191 20.56 -6.59 -3.03
C VAL A 191 21.79 -7.16 -2.31
N LEU A 192 22.23 -8.35 -2.73
CA LEU A 192 23.55 -8.86 -2.36
C LEU A 192 24.58 -8.32 -3.35
N GLN A 193 25.56 -7.57 -2.86
CA GLN A 193 26.62 -7.01 -3.70
C GLN A 193 28.00 -7.24 -3.06
N ALA A 194 29.04 -7.18 -3.87
CA ALA A 194 30.40 -7.09 -3.35
C ALA A 194 30.52 -5.82 -2.50
N ARG A 195 31.14 -5.93 -1.33
CA ARG A 195 31.24 -4.86 -0.34
C ARG A 195 31.91 -3.63 -0.97
N GLY A 196 31.23 -2.49 -0.93
CA GLY A 196 31.71 -1.23 -1.51
C GLY A 196 31.58 -1.11 -3.03
N SER A 197 31.03 -2.12 -3.71
CA SER A 197 30.77 -2.05 -5.15
C SER A 197 29.54 -1.21 -5.47
N LYS A 198 29.58 -0.54 -6.63
CA LYS A 198 28.43 0.14 -7.27
C LYS A 198 27.97 -0.56 -8.56
N SER A 199 28.60 -1.66 -8.96
CA SER A 199 28.35 -2.35 -10.24
C SER A 199 27.02 -3.12 -10.28
N GLY A 200 26.17 -2.96 -9.26
CA GLY A 200 24.98 -3.76 -9.05
C GLY A 200 25.27 -5.09 -8.35
N GLY A 201 24.21 -5.82 -8.06
CA GLY A 201 24.30 -7.08 -7.36
C GLY A 201 23.10 -7.99 -7.60
N LEU A 202 23.08 -9.10 -6.90
CA LEU A 202 22.01 -10.08 -6.98
C LEU A 202 20.76 -9.56 -6.26
N ALA A 203 19.71 -9.27 -7.02
CA ALA A 203 18.43 -8.83 -6.48
C ALA A 203 17.74 -9.96 -5.70
N LEU A 204 17.36 -9.67 -4.47
CA LEU A 204 16.73 -10.60 -3.53
C LEU A 204 15.30 -10.16 -3.24
N GLN A 205 14.37 -11.11 -3.31
CA GLN A 205 13.02 -10.91 -2.83
C GLN A 205 12.74 -11.85 -1.65
N LEU A 206 12.47 -11.27 -0.49
CA LEU A 206 12.26 -12.00 0.74
C LEU A 206 10.77 -12.31 0.90
N LYS A 207 10.46 -13.55 1.27
CA LYS A 207 9.12 -13.97 1.69
C LYS A 207 9.24 -14.73 2.99
N SER A 208 8.29 -14.52 3.88
CA SER A 208 8.32 -15.14 5.19
C SER A 208 7.00 -15.78 5.54
N SER A 209 7.04 -16.95 6.18
CA SER A 209 5.87 -17.67 6.67
C SER A 209 6.14 -18.23 8.06
N THR A 210 5.09 -18.38 8.85
CA THR A 210 5.08 -19.25 10.03
C THR A 210 4.39 -20.57 9.67
N CYS A 211 4.67 -21.65 10.38
CA CYS A 211 4.02 -22.94 10.15
C CYS A 211 2.48 -22.86 10.33
N HIS A 212 1.71 -23.40 9.37
CA HIS A 212 0.23 -23.34 9.38
C HIS A 212 -0.45 -24.52 10.10
N ASN A 213 0.27 -25.59 10.43
CA ASN A 213 -0.29 -26.76 11.11
C ASN A 213 0.77 -27.46 11.97
N ARG A 214 0.54 -27.53 13.30
CA ARG A 214 1.46 -28.18 14.24
C ARG A 214 1.27 -29.70 14.36
N GLN A 215 0.18 -30.27 13.84
CA GLN A 215 -0.25 -31.61 14.25
C GLN A 215 0.12 -32.74 13.28
N SER A 216 0.38 -32.50 11.99
CA SER A 216 0.67 -33.64 11.08
C SER A 216 1.60 -33.38 9.88
N SER A 217 1.98 -32.13 9.61
CA SER A 217 3.09 -31.81 8.71
C SER A 217 3.37 -30.31 8.77
N GLU A 218 4.63 -29.94 8.92
CA GLU A 218 5.02 -28.54 8.90
C GLU A 218 4.88 -27.98 7.48
N LEU A 219 3.85 -27.14 7.31
CA LEU A 219 3.50 -26.51 6.04
C LEU A 219 3.72 -25.00 6.15
N TYR A 220 4.52 -24.46 5.23
CA TYR A 220 4.77 -23.04 5.08
C TYR A 220 4.10 -22.53 3.80
N VAL A 221 3.44 -21.38 3.88
CA VAL A 221 2.67 -20.80 2.78
C VAL A 221 3.13 -19.37 2.51
N PHE A 222 3.73 -19.15 1.35
CA PHE A 222 4.29 -17.87 0.92
C PHE A 222 3.41 -17.24 -0.16
N GLY A 223 2.76 -16.13 0.17
CA GLY A 223 1.90 -15.39 -0.76
C GLY A 223 2.68 -14.46 -1.70
N ASN A 224 2.08 -14.15 -2.85
CA ASN A 224 2.60 -13.28 -3.90
C ASN A 224 4.04 -13.64 -4.31
N THR A 225 4.26 -14.90 -4.68
CA THR A 225 5.56 -15.48 -5.07
C THR A 225 5.81 -15.52 -6.58
N GLN A 226 4.81 -15.17 -7.39
CA GLN A 226 4.92 -15.12 -8.85
C GLN A 226 5.55 -13.81 -9.34
N GLY A 227 6.25 -13.89 -10.49
CA GLY A 227 6.62 -12.74 -11.31
C GLY A 227 7.99 -12.15 -11.02
N TYR A 228 8.80 -12.77 -10.16
CA TYR A 228 10.14 -12.29 -9.82
C TYR A 228 11.21 -12.87 -10.74
N ASN A 229 10.91 -12.96 -12.04
CA ASN A 229 11.88 -13.40 -13.05
C ASN A 229 13.09 -12.45 -13.01
N GLY A 230 14.30 -13.01 -12.95
CA GLY A 230 15.52 -12.21 -12.79
C GLY A 230 15.85 -11.80 -11.35
N MET A 231 15.15 -12.34 -10.34
CA MET A 231 15.49 -12.17 -8.92
C MET A 231 15.63 -13.53 -8.22
N LEU A 232 16.34 -13.55 -7.09
CA LEU A 232 16.38 -14.71 -6.21
C LEU A 232 15.29 -14.60 -5.13
N LEU A 233 14.38 -15.56 -5.06
CA LEU A 233 13.41 -15.64 -3.97
C LEU A 233 14.07 -16.28 -2.74
N VAL A 234 14.06 -15.55 -1.63
CA VAL A 234 14.55 -16.01 -0.32
C VAL A 234 13.35 -16.25 0.59
N LEU A 235 13.03 -17.51 0.84
CA LEU A 235 11.85 -17.91 1.64
C LEU A 235 12.30 -18.27 3.06
N ILE A 236 11.70 -17.64 4.07
CA ILE A 236 12.17 -17.70 5.46
C ILE A 236 11.05 -18.22 6.37
N ALA A 237 11.33 -19.29 7.10
CA ALA A 237 10.46 -19.73 8.20
C ALA A 237 10.71 -18.84 9.43
N LEU A 238 9.69 -18.13 9.92
CA LEU A 238 9.85 -17.22 11.07
C LEU A 238 9.81 -17.94 12.42
N ASP A 239 9.22 -19.12 12.49
CA ASP A 239 9.16 -19.93 13.71
C ASP A 239 10.29 -20.97 13.82
N ARG A 240 11.18 -21.06 12.82
CA ARG A 240 12.28 -22.04 12.77
C ARG A 240 13.53 -21.51 12.11
N ASP A 241 14.63 -22.25 12.25
CA ASP A 241 15.88 -21.89 11.61
C ASP A 241 15.97 -22.34 10.13
N ILE A 242 14.92 -22.19 9.33
CA ILE A 242 14.86 -22.71 7.94
C ILE A 242 14.80 -21.57 6.92
N VAL A 243 15.63 -21.67 5.87
CA VAL A 243 15.65 -20.79 4.71
C VAL A 243 15.66 -21.63 3.43
N TRP A 244 14.89 -21.21 2.43
CA TRP A 244 14.94 -21.74 1.07
C TRP A 244 15.34 -20.64 0.09
N MET A 245 16.06 -21.01 -0.97
CA MET A 245 16.42 -20.10 -2.05
C MET A 245 16.13 -20.73 -3.40
N VAL A 246 15.46 -19.98 -4.27
CA VAL A 246 15.07 -20.45 -5.60
C VAL A 246 15.03 -19.27 -6.58
N PRO A 247 15.52 -19.41 -7.82
CA PRO A 247 15.33 -18.38 -8.85
C PRO A 247 13.83 -18.10 -9.06
N GLY A 248 13.44 -16.83 -9.14
CA GLY A 248 12.04 -16.48 -9.31
C GLY A 248 11.43 -17.00 -10.62
N SER A 249 12.25 -17.29 -11.64
CA SER A 249 11.83 -17.94 -12.88
C SER A 249 11.36 -19.38 -12.71
N GLU A 250 11.76 -20.06 -11.62
CA GLU A 250 11.29 -21.41 -11.30
C GLU A 250 9.97 -21.41 -10.51
N VAL A 251 9.47 -20.23 -10.12
CA VAL A 251 8.25 -20.07 -9.31
C VAL A 251 7.16 -19.37 -10.11
N SER A 252 6.25 -20.17 -10.67
CA SER A 252 5.08 -19.68 -11.42
C SER A 252 3.85 -19.47 -10.54
N GLN A 253 3.83 -20.00 -9.31
CA GLN A 253 2.65 -19.93 -8.45
C GLN A 253 2.56 -18.59 -7.73
N ARG A 254 1.35 -18.03 -7.65
CA ARG A 254 1.08 -16.85 -6.81
C ARG A 254 1.22 -17.16 -5.32
N THR A 255 0.85 -18.37 -4.92
CA THR A 255 0.98 -18.85 -3.55
C THR A 255 1.80 -20.12 -3.55
N LEU A 256 2.97 -20.06 -2.94
CA LEU A 256 3.91 -21.17 -2.88
C LEU A 256 3.77 -21.88 -1.54
N GLN A 257 3.65 -23.21 -1.60
CA GLN A 257 3.57 -24.06 -0.42
C GLN A 257 4.79 -24.98 -0.37
N ILE A 258 5.42 -25.04 0.80
CA ILE A 258 6.55 -25.93 1.07
C ILE A 258 6.23 -26.74 2.33
N ARG A 259 6.15 -28.06 2.15
CA ARG A 259 6.06 -29.01 3.25
C ARG A 259 7.47 -29.49 3.61
N VAL A 260 7.83 -29.46 4.88
CA VAL A 260 9.14 -29.98 5.35
C VAL A 260 9.25 -31.46 5.00
N GLY A 261 10.39 -31.87 4.43
CA GLY A 261 10.66 -33.20 3.91
C GLY A 261 10.21 -33.45 2.47
N SER A 262 9.45 -32.53 1.85
CA SER A 262 9.04 -32.64 0.45
C SER A 262 10.22 -32.50 -0.52
N GLN A 263 10.01 -32.86 -1.80
CA GLN A 263 11.03 -32.68 -2.84
C GLN A 263 11.46 -31.21 -2.99
N ARG A 264 10.52 -30.26 -2.92
CA ARG A 264 10.83 -28.81 -2.98
C ARG A 264 11.67 -28.36 -1.80
N ASP A 265 11.32 -28.83 -0.60
CA ASP A 265 12.10 -28.54 0.60
C ASP A 265 13.54 -29.04 0.43
N LYS A 266 13.73 -30.28 0.00
CA LYS A 266 15.08 -30.84 -0.26
C LYS A 266 15.85 -30.08 -1.34
N ALA A 267 15.17 -29.67 -2.42
CA ALA A 267 15.79 -29.01 -3.56
C ALA A 267 16.23 -27.57 -3.26
N TRP A 268 15.47 -26.84 -2.44
CA TRP A 268 15.68 -25.40 -2.25
C TRP A 268 16.20 -25.02 -0.87
N ARG A 269 16.21 -25.93 0.10
CA ARG A 269 16.65 -25.64 1.48
C ARG A 269 18.14 -25.32 1.50
N VAL A 270 18.48 -24.26 2.23
CA VAL A 270 19.85 -23.74 2.32
C VAL A 270 20.40 -23.97 3.73
N SER A 271 21.48 -24.75 3.82
CA SER A 271 22.23 -24.95 5.06
C SER A 271 23.30 -23.87 5.28
N HIS A 272 23.92 -23.38 4.21
CA HIS A 272 25.00 -22.39 4.25
C HIS A 272 24.67 -21.19 3.37
N ILE A 273 24.04 -20.17 3.98
CA ILE A 273 23.51 -19.00 3.27
C ILE A 273 24.59 -18.28 2.43
N GLY A 274 25.77 -18.01 3.01
CA GLY A 274 26.85 -17.31 2.32
C GLY A 274 27.32 -18.01 1.05
N ILE A 275 27.56 -19.33 1.13
CA ILE A 275 28.04 -20.15 -0.01
C ILE A 275 27.00 -20.15 -1.14
N VAL A 276 25.72 -20.40 -0.82
CA VAL A 276 24.66 -20.46 -1.83
C VAL A 276 24.43 -19.10 -2.50
N LEU A 277 24.45 -18.02 -1.72
CA LEU A 277 24.37 -16.67 -2.27
C LEU A 277 25.52 -16.34 -3.21
N GLN A 278 26.75 -16.67 -2.83
CA GLN A 278 27.93 -16.49 -3.68
C GLN A 278 27.81 -17.30 -4.98
N GLN A 279 27.32 -18.54 -4.90
CA GLN A 279 27.06 -19.38 -6.09
C GLN A 279 26.04 -18.74 -7.03
N TYR A 280 24.91 -18.23 -6.52
CA TYR A 280 23.96 -17.52 -7.37
C TYR A 280 24.53 -16.24 -7.96
N PHE A 281 25.35 -15.52 -7.17
CA PHE A 281 26.01 -14.30 -7.61
C PHE A 281 26.97 -14.56 -8.76
N THR A 282 27.78 -15.63 -8.69
CA THR A 282 28.80 -15.95 -9.70
C THR A 282 28.28 -16.73 -10.90
N ALA A 283 27.26 -17.58 -10.71
CA ALA A 283 26.74 -18.43 -11.78
C ALA A 283 26.02 -17.67 -12.91
N GLY A 284 25.71 -16.38 -12.73
CA GLY A 284 25.04 -15.55 -13.73
C GLY A 284 23.63 -16.00 -14.11
N ARG A 285 23.03 -16.94 -13.35
CA ARG A 285 21.67 -17.46 -13.58
C ARG A 285 20.58 -16.44 -13.26
N VAL A 286 20.91 -15.45 -12.44
CA VAL A 286 20.05 -14.34 -12.04
C VAL A 286 20.75 -13.06 -12.43
N SER A 287 20.05 -12.19 -13.17
CA SER A 287 20.60 -10.92 -13.63
C SER A 287 21.03 -10.05 -12.44
N HIS A 288 22.22 -9.47 -12.55
CA HIS A 288 22.64 -8.45 -11.61
C HIS A 288 21.87 -7.16 -11.89
N MET A 289 21.59 -6.41 -10.83
CA MET A 289 20.76 -5.21 -10.87
C MET A 289 21.48 -4.09 -10.13
N ALA A 290 21.57 -2.92 -10.75
CA ALA A 290 22.09 -1.74 -10.07
C ALA A 290 21.15 -1.34 -8.92
N LEU A 291 21.72 -0.73 -7.86
CA LEU A 291 20.94 -0.31 -6.70
C LEU A 291 19.80 0.66 -7.08
N GLN A 292 20.06 1.58 -8.02
CA GLN A 292 19.05 2.47 -8.57
C GLN A 292 17.93 1.73 -9.28
N ASP A 293 18.25 0.72 -10.08
CA ASP A 293 17.24 -0.06 -10.79
C ASP A 293 16.40 -0.88 -9.80
N ALA A 294 17.03 -1.44 -8.76
CA ALA A 294 16.34 -2.17 -7.69
C ALA A 294 15.34 -1.30 -6.94
N LEU A 295 15.64 -0.03 -6.70
CA LEU A 295 14.68 0.92 -6.12
C LEU A 295 13.46 1.10 -7.03
N LEU A 296 13.67 1.15 -8.34
CA LEU A 296 12.63 1.38 -9.35
C LEU A 296 11.82 0.14 -9.72
N GLN A 297 12.21 -1.05 -9.26
CA GLN A 297 11.47 -2.30 -9.48
C GLN A 297 10.19 -2.37 -8.64
N CYS A 298 9.34 -1.35 -8.66
CA CYS A 298 8.09 -1.33 -7.91
C CYS A 298 6.99 -2.14 -8.59
N GLY A 299 5.97 -2.56 -7.83
CA GLY A 299 4.72 -3.01 -8.45
C GLY A 299 4.01 -1.86 -9.18
N ASP A 300 3.14 -2.17 -10.13
CA ASP A 300 2.44 -1.17 -10.97
C ASP A 300 1.75 -0.04 -10.17
N ASN A 301 1.32 -0.33 -8.95
CA ASN A 301 0.65 0.65 -8.07
C ASN A 301 1.60 1.61 -7.35
N HIS A 302 2.91 1.38 -7.42
CA HIS A 302 3.93 2.03 -6.60
C HIS A 302 5.04 2.68 -7.42
N ILE A 303 5.19 2.30 -8.69
CA ILE A 303 6.21 2.86 -9.60
C ILE A 303 6.11 4.38 -9.71
N THR A 304 4.90 4.91 -9.80
CA THR A 304 4.63 6.35 -9.84
C THR A 304 5.13 7.08 -8.59
N GLU A 305 4.92 6.49 -7.40
CA GLU A 305 5.35 7.09 -6.12
C GLU A 305 6.88 7.12 -6.04
N GLU A 306 7.56 6.08 -6.54
CA GLU A 306 9.02 6.01 -6.56
C GLU A 306 9.65 6.93 -7.62
N HIS A 307 9.07 7.00 -8.82
CA HIS A 307 9.47 7.97 -9.85
C HIS A 307 9.35 9.41 -9.34
N SER A 308 8.27 9.71 -8.63
CA SER A 308 8.08 10.98 -7.94
C SER A 308 9.17 11.22 -6.89
N HIS A 309 9.44 10.25 -6.02
CA HIS A 309 10.46 10.37 -4.97
C HIS A 309 11.85 10.66 -5.55
N ALA A 310 12.29 9.91 -6.56
CA ALA A 310 13.60 10.09 -7.19
C ALA A 310 13.77 11.51 -7.78
N GLN A 311 12.70 12.07 -8.36
CA GLN A 311 12.70 13.44 -8.89
C GLN A 311 12.70 14.47 -7.76
N LEU A 312 11.92 14.26 -6.69
CA LEU A 312 11.93 15.12 -5.51
C LEU A 312 13.32 15.16 -4.85
N VAL A 313 14.01 14.02 -4.72
CA VAL A 313 15.39 13.96 -4.19
C VAL A 313 16.31 14.90 -4.97
N SER A 314 16.20 14.91 -6.29
CA SER A 314 17.01 15.80 -7.14
C SER A 314 16.62 17.27 -6.97
N ALA A 315 15.33 17.58 -6.87
CA ALA A 315 14.83 18.93 -6.65
C ALA A 315 15.29 19.51 -5.30
N PHE A 316 15.16 18.77 -4.20
CA PHE A 316 15.60 19.21 -2.87
C PHE A 316 17.12 19.33 -2.76
N ALA A 317 17.88 18.45 -3.41
CA ALA A 317 19.34 18.54 -3.42
C ALA A 317 19.82 19.88 -4.01
N SER A 318 19.08 20.44 -4.97
CA SER A 318 19.41 21.72 -5.62
C SER A 318 19.30 22.94 -4.69
N VAL A 319 18.63 22.80 -3.53
CA VAL A 319 18.52 23.79 -2.45
C VAL A 319 19.19 23.29 -1.17
N GLN A 320 20.20 22.41 -1.30
CA GLN A 320 21.00 21.87 -0.19
C GLN A 320 20.20 21.12 0.89
N HIS A 321 19.02 20.60 0.53
CA HIS A 321 18.23 19.74 1.40
C HIS A 321 18.34 18.28 0.95
N ARG A 322 18.38 17.36 1.91
CA ARG A 322 18.47 15.93 1.65
C ARG A 322 17.13 15.26 1.96
N LEU A 323 16.40 14.89 0.91
CA LEU A 323 15.26 13.98 1.02
C LEU A 323 15.77 12.54 0.95
N HIS A 324 15.36 11.69 1.89
CA HIS A 324 15.73 10.28 1.90
C HIS A 324 14.65 9.41 2.55
N ARG A 325 14.59 8.14 2.17
CA ARG A 325 13.71 7.16 2.83
C ARG A 325 14.20 6.91 4.28
N PRO A 326 13.29 6.77 5.26
CA PRO A 326 13.69 6.43 6.61
C PRO A 326 14.34 5.04 6.64
N ILE A 327 15.45 4.93 7.36
CA ILE A 327 16.16 3.64 7.53
C ILE A 327 15.32 2.66 8.37
N SER A 328 14.53 3.20 9.31
CA SER A 328 13.66 2.39 10.14
C SER A 328 12.48 1.85 9.32
N LEU A 329 12.41 0.54 9.20
CA LEU A 329 11.30 -0.17 8.56
C LEU A 329 9.97 -0.04 9.34
N THR A 330 9.99 0.57 10.53
CA THR A 330 8.79 0.91 11.32
C THR A 330 8.36 2.37 11.18
N ALA A 331 9.03 3.13 10.31
CA ALA A 331 8.67 4.53 10.08
C ALA A 331 7.23 4.65 9.57
N VAL A 332 6.51 5.63 10.12
CA VAL A 332 5.11 5.96 9.76
C VAL A 332 5.01 6.89 8.54
N VAL A 333 6.14 7.35 8.03
CA VAL A 333 6.26 8.30 6.93
C VAL A 333 7.06 7.70 5.79
N ASP A 334 6.84 8.20 4.57
CA ASP A 334 7.51 7.66 3.39
C ASP A 334 8.96 8.17 3.29
N SER A 335 9.21 9.38 3.78
CA SER A 335 10.51 10.04 3.66
C SER A 335 10.83 10.94 4.84
N VAL A 336 12.09 11.36 4.89
CA VAL A 336 12.65 12.33 5.80
C VAL A 336 13.35 13.40 4.97
N LEU A 337 12.99 14.65 5.20
CA LEU A 337 13.71 15.79 4.67
C LEU A 337 14.62 16.34 5.76
N SER A 338 15.88 16.58 5.45
CA SER A 338 16.85 17.15 6.39
C SER A 338 17.61 18.32 5.74
N GLY A 339 17.76 19.42 6.46
CA GLY A 339 18.51 20.61 6.02
C GLY A 339 18.68 21.61 7.18
N GLN A 340 19.79 22.35 7.19
CA GLN A 340 20.08 23.41 8.18
C GLN A 340 19.90 23.00 9.66
N GLY A 341 20.16 21.74 10.00
CA GLY A 341 19.98 21.21 11.37
C GLY A 341 18.55 20.79 11.72
N HIS A 342 17.59 20.97 10.82
CA HIS A 342 16.20 20.53 10.98
C HIS A 342 15.94 19.22 10.23
N GLN A 343 14.95 18.48 10.73
CA GLN A 343 14.49 17.23 10.15
C GLN A 343 12.97 17.18 10.19
N TRP A 344 12.35 16.99 9.02
CA TRP A 344 10.90 16.87 8.88
C TRP A 344 10.52 15.46 8.42
N ARG A 345 9.45 14.92 9.02
CA ARG A 345 8.82 13.66 8.62
C ARG A 345 7.86 13.92 7.46
N ILE A 346 8.10 13.27 6.33
CA ILE A 346 7.43 13.55 5.07
C ILE A 346 6.50 12.40 4.68
N GLN A 347 5.21 12.69 4.55
CA GLN A 347 4.29 11.83 3.82
C GLN A 347 4.29 12.26 2.34
N GLU A 348 4.46 11.32 1.43
CA GLU A 348 4.44 11.57 -0.01
C GLU A 348 3.14 11.07 -0.64
N LYS A 349 2.73 11.75 -1.70
CA LYS A 349 1.67 11.35 -2.63
C LYS A 349 2.06 11.78 -4.04
N ALA A 350 1.64 11.02 -5.03
CA ALA A 350 1.74 11.39 -6.43
C ALA A 350 0.33 11.50 -7.03
N ALA A 351 0.14 12.46 -7.93
CA ALA A 351 -1.11 12.68 -8.64
C ALA A 351 -0.85 12.96 -10.13
N HIS A 352 -1.53 12.19 -10.99
CA HIS A 352 -1.66 12.51 -12.40
C HIS A 352 -2.90 13.38 -12.65
N LEU A 353 -2.91 14.04 -13.80
CA LEU A 353 -4.11 14.70 -14.30
C LEU A 353 -5.15 13.62 -14.63
N SER A 354 -6.28 13.65 -13.93
CA SER A 354 -7.41 12.77 -14.24
C SER A 354 -8.07 13.18 -15.56
N ALA A 355 -8.87 12.28 -16.12
CA ALA A 355 -9.60 12.52 -17.37
C ALA A 355 -10.54 13.75 -17.31
N ASP A 356 -10.99 14.16 -16.12
CA ASP A 356 -11.80 15.37 -15.91
C ASP A 356 -10.96 16.64 -15.67
N GLY A 357 -9.65 16.58 -15.95
CA GLY A 357 -8.72 17.70 -15.88
C GLY A 357 -8.39 18.15 -14.46
N LYS A 358 -8.35 17.22 -13.50
CA LYS A 358 -8.13 17.55 -12.08
C LYS A 358 -6.99 16.75 -11.49
N TYR A 359 -6.41 17.27 -10.42
CA TYR A 359 -5.43 16.56 -9.61
C TYR A 359 -6.04 16.23 -8.24
N TRP A 360 -5.82 14.99 -7.79
CA TRP A 360 -6.37 14.50 -6.53
C TRP A 360 -5.35 13.67 -5.77
N ALA A 361 -5.29 13.86 -4.45
CA ALA A 361 -4.52 13.00 -3.55
C ALA A 361 -5.41 12.43 -2.44
N GLY A 362 -5.24 11.14 -2.15
CA GLY A 362 -5.93 10.49 -1.03
C GLY A 362 -5.25 10.80 0.30
N LEU A 363 -5.96 11.45 1.23
CA LEU A 363 -5.48 11.72 2.59
C LEU A 363 -5.89 10.61 3.54
N ARG A 364 -5.41 9.40 3.26
CA ARG A 364 -5.67 8.20 4.05
C ARG A 364 -4.43 7.33 4.17
N LYS A 365 -4.23 6.77 5.35
CA LYS A 365 -3.26 5.69 5.60
C LYS A 365 -3.96 4.34 5.56
N ARG A 366 -3.22 3.29 5.20
CA ARG A 366 -3.70 1.91 5.38
C ARG A 366 -3.79 1.65 6.89
N GLY A 367 -4.95 1.24 7.40
CA GLY A 367 -5.15 1.13 8.86
C GLY A 367 -5.94 -0.09 9.33
N GLY A 368 -5.23 -1.13 9.79
CA GLY A 368 -5.84 -2.24 10.54
C GLY A 368 -6.96 -3.00 9.82
N CYS A 369 -7.70 -3.80 10.59
CA CYS A 369 -8.80 -4.65 10.09
C CYS A 369 -10.06 -3.88 9.67
N LEU A 370 -10.12 -2.57 9.91
CA LEU A 370 -11.31 -1.73 9.68
C LEU A 370 -11.21 -0.83 8.45
N GLY A 371 -10.13 -0.95 7.66
CA GLY A 371 -9.99 -0.27 6.37
C GLY A 371 -9.12 0.99 6.42
N PRO A 372 -9.26 1.90 5.45
CA PRO A 372 -8.45 3.12 5.41
C PRO A 372 -8.74 4.04 6.60
N LEU A 373 -7.70 4.58 7.24
CA LEU A 373 -7.81 5.55 8.33
C LEU A 373 -7.40 6.94 7.85
N ALA A 374 -8.02 7.97 8.43
CA ALA A 374 -7.54 9.34 8.26
C ALA A 374 -6.14 9.50 8.85
N TYR A 375 -5.34 10.39 8.27
CA TYR A 375 -4.12 10.85 8.93
C TYR A 375 -4.46 11.67 10.18
N ALA A 376 -3.63 11.58 11.21
CA ALA A 376 -3.62 12.45 12.37
C ALA A 376 -2.55 13.53 12.19
N LYS A 377 -2.70 14.67 12.89
CA LYS A 377 -1.72 15.78 12.87
C LYS A 377 -0.30 15.32 13.23
N THR A 378 -0.17 14.32 14.09
CA THR A 378 1.12 13.81 14.57
C THR A 378 1.75 12.75 13.67
N ASP A 379 1.07 12.29 12.62
CA ASP A 379 1.58 11.23 11.74
C ASP A 379 2.79 11.68 10.93
N PHE A 380 2.81 12.95 10.48
CA PHE A 380 3.87 13.56 9.67
C PHE A 380 3.94 15.07 9.94
N ASP A 381 5.03 15.70 9.52
CA ASP A 381 5.23 17.14 9.63
C ASP A 381 4.79 17.84 8.34
N ILE A 382 5.15 17.27 7.18
CA ILE A 382 4.83 17.79 5.85
C ILE A 382 4.22 16.67 4.99
N LEU A 383 3.19 17.03 4.23
CA LEU A 383 2.68 16.27 3.10
C LEU A 383 3.22 16.87 1.80
N ILE A 384 3.96 16.09 1.03
CA ILE A 384 4.35 16.43 -0.34
C ILE A 384 3.37 15.77 -1.31
N VAL A 385 2.80 16.56 -2.21
CA VAL A 385 1.99 16.03 -3.32
C VAL A 385 2.59 16.40 -4.65
N SER A 386 3.22 15.42 -5.30
CA SER A 386 3.83 15.54 -6.63
C SER A 386 2.79 15.51 -7.73
N LEU A 387 2.90 16.44 -8.68
CA LEU A 387 2.09 16.48 -9.89
C LEU A 387 2.91 15.95 -11.06
N LEU A 388 2.43 14.86 -11.65
CA LEU A 388 3.11 14.18 -12.74
C LEU A 388 2.35 14.38 -14.05
N ASP A 389 3.08 14.53 -15.16
CA ASP A 389 2.48 14.49 -16.49
C ASP A 389 2.25 13.04 -16.97
N GLY A 390 1.86 12.86 -18.23
CA GLY A 390 1.60 11.54 -18.82
C GLY A 390 2.84 10.66 -19.00
N SER A 391 4.04 11.22 -18.78
CA SER A 391 5.33 10.52 -18.88
C SER A 391 5.99 10.28 -17.50
N ASP A 392 5.22 10.41 -16.42
CA ASP A 392 5.71 10.39 -15.03
C ASP A 392 6.74 11.47 -14.70
N ARG A 393 6.86 12.52 -15.53
CA ARG A 393 7.75 13.65 -15.23
C ARG A 393 7.10 14.58 -14.21
N LEU A 394 7.88 15.01 -13.23
CA LEU A 394 7.49 15.95 -12.18
C LEU A 394 7.32 17.35 -12.76
N THR A 395 6.07 17.81 -12.80
CA THR A 395 5.69 19.14 -13.31
C THR A 395 5.56 20.19 -12.21
N GLY A 396 5.46 19.77 -10.95
CA GLY A 396 5.40 20.63 -9.79
C GLY A 396 4.95 19.83 -8.57
N PHE A 397 4.96 20.45 -7.39
CA PHE A 397 4.50 19.80 -6.17
C PHE A 397 3.99 20.78 -5.13
N PHE A 398 3.14 20.28 -4.23
CA PHE A 398 2.67 21.02 -3.06
C PHE A 398 3.44 20.61 -1.80
N LEU A 399 3.79 21.58 -0.96
CA LEU A 399 4.41 21.43 0.37
C LEU A 399 3.43 21.84 1.47
N LEU A 400 2.69 20.88 2.02
CA LEU A 400 1.57 21.16 2.93
C LEU A 400 1.90 20.70 4.35
N SER A 401 2.08 21.63 5.29
CA SER A 401 2.32 21.25 6.69
C SER A 401 1.09 20.56 7.31
N SER A 402 1.31 19.60 8.21
CA SER A 402 0.22 18.92 8.92
C SER A 402 -0.62 19.88 9.75
N VAL A 403 -0.04 21.00 10.21
CA VAL A 403 -0.75 22.10 10.89
C VAL A 403 -1.75 22.77 9.95
N VAL A 404 -1.36 23.11 8.71
CA VAL A 404 -2.25 23.70 7.72
C VAL A 404 -3.38 22.75 7.35
N LEU A 405 -3.05 21.47 7.12
CA LEU A 405 -4.06 20.44 6.81
C LEU A 405 -5.06 20.25 7.96
N ALA A 406 -4.60 20.22 9.21
CA ALA A 406 -5.46 20.09 10.37
C ALA A 406 -6.37 21.32 10.56
N ARG A 407 -5.83 22.53 10.40
CA ARG A 407 -6.60 23.79 10.49
C ARG A 407 -7.73 23.83 9.46
N ARG A 408 -7.48 23.30 8.26
CA ARG A 408 -8.45 23.18 7.16
C ARG A 408 -9.36 21.94 7.28
N ARG A 409 -9.28 21.19 8.38
CA ARG A 409 -10.04 19.94 8.64
C ARG A 409 -9.87 18.87 7.55
N LEU A 410 -8.71 18.85 6.89
CA LEU A 410 -8.37 17.89 5.83
C LEU A 410 -7.84 16.55 6.38
N ILE A 411 -7.40 16.54 7.65
CA ILE A 411 -6.94 15.37 8.39
C ILE A 411 -7.59 15.35 9.80
N GLY A 412 -7.49 14.23 10.52
CA GLY A 412 -7.94 14.06 11.91
C GLY A 412 -9.29 13.39 12.11
N HIS A 413 -10.27 13.62 11.22
CA HIS A 413 -11.65 13.11 11.40
C HIS A 413 -12.04 12.01 10.42
N ARG A 414 -11.93 12.28 9.12
CA ARG A 414 -12.33 11.34 8.04
C ARG A 414 -11.25 11.34 6.97
N GLY A 415 -11.08 10.20 6.30
CA GLY A 415 -10.21 10.12 5.14
C GLY A 415 -10.81 10.95 4.01
N LEU A 416 -10.14 12.02 3.62
CA LEU A 416 -10.60 12.93 2.58
C LEU A 416 -9.79 12.76 1.30
N ARG A 417 -10.36 13.25 0.20
CA ARG A 417 -9.62 13.48 -1.04
C ARG A 417 -9.27 14.96 -1.09
N LEU A 418 -7.98 15.26 -1.23
CA LEU A 418 -7.50 16.60 -1.45
C LEU A 418 -7.55 16.91 -2.93
N ARG A 419 -8.36 17.91 -3.31
CA ARG A 419 -8.34 18.48 -4.66
C ARG A 419 -7.23 19.53 -4.74
N LEU A 420 -6.48 19.49 -5.83
CA LEU A 420 -5.30 20.34 -6.02
C LEU A 420 -5.50 21.22 -7.26
N TYR A 421 -5.12 22.49 -7.13
CA TYR A 421 -5.25 23.50 -8.18
C TYR A 421 -3.91 24.18 -8.43
N PRO A 422 -3.00 23.57 -9.21
CA PRO A 422 -1.79 24.26 -9.64
C PRO A 422 -2.15 25.49 -10.50
N PRO A 423 -1.21 26.45 -10.69
CA PRO A 423 -1.44 27.69 -11.45
C PRO A 423 -2.07 27.49 -12.84
N TRP A 424 -1.77 26.38 -13.51
CA TRP A 424 -2.29 26.06 -14.84
C TRP A 424 -3.62 25.30 -14.88
N ALA A 425 -4.16 24.89 -13.72
CA ALA A 425 -5.39 24.12 -13.63
C ALA A 425 -6.35 24.74 -12.61
N GLN A 426 -6.58 26.06 -12.72
CA GLN A 426 -7.44 26.81 -11.82
C GLN A 426 -8.93 26.38 -11.95
N PRO A 427 -9.70 26.44 -10.86
CA PRO A 427 -11.12 26.11 -10.90
C PRO A 427 -11.90 27.13 -11.72
N LYS A 428 -12.87 26.64 -12.51
CA LYS A 428 -13.75 27.48 -13.33
C LYS A 428 -14.62 28.45 -12.52
N PHE A 429 -14.95 28.10 -11.28
CA PHE A 429 -15.86 28.88 -10.44
C PHE A 429 -15.07 29.76 -9.45
N PRO A 430 -15.28 31.09 -9.43
CA PRO A 430 -14.55 32.00 -8.54
C PRO A 430 -14.67 31.67 -7.05
N ALA A 431 -15.83 31.19 -6.60
CA ALA A 431 -16.02 30.77 -5.21
C ALA A 431 -15.09 29.61 -4.82
N VAL A 432 -14.87 28.66 -5.74
CA VAL A 432 -13.94 27.55 -5.55
C VAL A 432 -12.49 28.04 -5.61
N ALA A 433 -12.18 28.99 -6.51
CA ALA A 433 -10.87 29.63 -6.57
C ALA A 433 -10.50 30.30 -5.24
N ARG A 434 -11.42 31.10 -4.67
CA ARG A 434 -11.23 31.72 -3.35
C ARG A 434 -11.08 30.69 -2.23
N LYS A 435 -11.89 29.63 -2.24
CA LYS A 435 -11.80 28.56 -1.23
C LYS A 435 -10.44 27.85 -1.23
N HIS A 436 -9.79 27.78 -2.39
CA HIS A 436 -8.53 27.04 -2.59
C HIS A 436 -7.32 27.93 -2.88
N SER A 437 -7.45 29.25 -2.81
CA SER A 437 -6.37 30.19 -3.16
C SER A 437 -5.09 29.95 -2.35
N TRP A 438 -5.26 29.58 -1.08
CA TRP A 438 -4.20 29.23 -0.13
C TRP A 438 -3.24 28.13 -0.63
N GLN A 439 -3.66 27.27 -1.57
CA GLN A 439 -2.79 26.22 -2.10
C GLN A 439 -1.60 26.80 -2.89
N SER A 440 -1.78 27.97 -3.48
CA SER A 440 -0.75 28.64 -4.29
C SER A 440 0.44 29.06 -3.43
N ASP A 441 0.20 29.39 -2.15
CA ASP A 441 1.23 29.75 -1.18
C ASP A 441 2.10 28.57 -0.74
N HIS A 442 1.81 27.37 -1.25
CA HIS A 442 2.48 26.11 -0.90
C HIS A 442 2.91 25.33 -2.14
N PHE A 443 3.00 25.98 -3.31
CA PHE A 443 3.24 25.31 -4.58
C PHE A 443 4.57 25.69 -5.23
N VAL A 444 5.24 24.69 -5.79
CA VAL A 444 6.47 24.84 -6.60
C VAL A 444 6.18 24.38 -8.02
N ASP A 445 6.30 25.28 -8.99
CA ASP A 445 6.20 24.96 -10.43
C ASP A 445 7.54 24.41 -10.93
N LEU A 446 7.51 23.23 -11.55
CA LEU A 446 8.68 22.56 -12.12
C LEU A 446 8.53 22.31 -13.62
N ARG A 447 7.56 22.92 -14.31
CA ARG A 447 7.36 22.68 -15.74
C ARG A 447 8.53 23.12 -16.63
N SER A 448 9.33 24.08 -16.15
CA SER A 448 10.59 24.54 -16.79
C SER A 448 11.78 23.61 -16.52
N TRP A 449 11.68 22.68 -15.57
CA TRP A 449 12.78 21.82 -15.16
C TRP A 449 12.87 20.57 -16.05
N ASN A 450 14.08 20.25 -16.51
CA ASN A 450 14.33 19.10 -17.40
C ASN A 450 14.52 17.78 -16.62
N GLY A 451 14.38 17.80 -15.30
CA GLY A 451 14.48 16.61 -14.46
C GLY A 451 15.92 16.31 -14.01
N LYS A 452 16.17 15.02 -13.71
CA LYS A 452 17.40 14.54 -13.08
C LYS A 452 18.64 14.97 -13.87
N GLY A 453 19.58 15.61 -13.16
CA GLY A 453 20.85 16.09 -13.72
C GLY A 453 20.82 17.53 -14.26
N SER A 454 19.65 18.17 -14.28
CA SER A 454 19.52 19.60 -14.55
C SER A 454 19.31 20.38 -13.26
N ASP A 455 19.91 21.57 -13.18
CA ASP A 455 19.67 22.51 -12.09
C ASP A 455 18.27 23.12 -12.20
N LEU A 456 17.63 23.38 -11.05
CA LEU A 456 16.45 24.24 -11.00
C LEU A 456 16.84 25.67 -11.40
N ASP A 457 15.95 26.37 -12.11
CA ASP A 457 16.17 27.78 -12.40
C ASP A 457 16.20 28.63 -11.11
N PRO A 458 16.88 29.79 -11.11
CA PRO A 458 17.05 30.58 -9.89
C PRO A 458 15.74 31.00 -9.21
N GLY A 459 14.68 31.29 -9.98
CA GLY A 459 13.39 31.68 -9.43
C GLY A 459 12.70 30.52 -8.71
N THR A 460 12.73 29.33 -9.32
CA THR A 460 12.22 28.10 -8.70
C THR A 460 13.02 27.72 -7.45
N LYS A 461 14.35 27.85 -7.47
CA LYS A 461 15.20 27.64 -6.29
C LYS A 461 14.82 28.59 -5.15
N ALA A 462 14.68 29.89 -5.44
CA ALA A 462 14.31 30.89 -4.45
C ALA A 462 12.93 30.61 -3.83
N ASN A 463 11.93 30.29 -4.66
CA ASN A 463 10.58 29.93 -4.18
C ASN A 463 10.61 28.68 -3.29
N LEU A 464 11.32 27.62 -3.69
CA LEU A 464 11.45 26.41 -2.87
C LEU A 464 12.14 26.70 -1.53
N THR A 465 13.21 27.50 -1.52
CA THR A 465 13.90 27.92 -0.28
C THR A 465 12.96 28.71 0.62
N GLU A 466 12.24 29.71 0.10
CA GLU A 466 11.29 30.52 0.87
C GLU A 466 10.18 29.64 1.48
N LEU A 467 9.67 28.65 0.74
CA LEU A 467 8.68 27.71 1.26
C LEU A 467 9.24 26.84 2.40
N LEU A 468 10.51 26.42 2.31
CA LEU A 468 11.16 25.64 3.37
C LEU A 468 11.37 26.48 4.63
N GLU A 469 11.80 27.74 4.49
CA GLU A 469 11.95 28.67 5.61
C GLU A 469 10.61 28.94 6.33
N LYS A 470 9.51 29.04 5.58
CA LYS A 470 8.15 29.17 6.16
C LYS A 470 7.73 27.94 6.99
N LEU A 471 8.34 26.78 6.78
CA LEU A 471 8.04 25.56 7.56
C LEU A 471 8.78 25.55 8.91
N ASP A 472 9.84 26.34 9.06
CA ASP A 472 10.60 26.49 10.31
C ASP A 472 9.96 27.45 11.31
N GLU A 473 9.06 28.33 10.86
CA GLU A 473 8.38 29.25 11.76
C GLU A 473 7.55 28.47 12.81
N PRO A 474 7.89 28.58 14.12
CA PRO A 474 7.13 27.90 15.16
C PRO A 474 5.70 28.41 15.14
N ALA A 475 4.74 27.48 15.05
CA ALA A 475 3.32 27.75 14.86
C ALA A 475 2.65 28.66 15.94
N GLY A 476 3.40 29.12 16.94
CA GLY A 476 2.96 29.98 18.03
C GLY A 476 3.43 31.44 17.99
N GLN A 477 4.27 31.88 17.05
CA GLN A 477 4.86 33.24 17.10
C GLN A 477 4.21 34.30 16.23
N LYS A 478 3.32 33.96 15.29
CA LYS A 478 2.50 34.97 14.60
C LYS A 478 1.32 35.39 15.48
N GLY A 479 1.65 36.17 16.50
CA GLY A 479 0.70 36.96 17.27
C GLY A 479 -0.02 37.99 16.38
N SER A 480 -1.28 38.25 16.73
CA SER A 480 -2.10 39.37 16.28
C SER A 480 -2.21 39.62 14.76
N CYS A 481 -2.82 38.69 14.02
CA CYS A 481 -3.54 39.09 12.79
C CYS A 481 -5.04 38.96 13.04
N GLN A 482 -5.72 40.06 12.76
CA GLN A 482 -7.12 40.38 13.00
C GLN A 482 -8.06 39.18 12.84
N ARG A 483 -8.89 38.92 13.86
CA ARG A 483 -10.09 38.08 13.74
C ARG A 483 -11.08 38.78 12.81
N GLY A 484 -10.88 38.66 11.51
CA GLY A 484 -11.98 38.79 10.54
C GLY A 484 -12.96 37.65 10.82
N ARG A 485 -14.23 38.00 11.06
CA ARG A 485 -15.33 37.04 11.09
C ARG A 485 -15.53 36.52 9.67
N ASP A 486 -14.76 35.53 9.27
CA ASP A 486 -15.05 34.80 8.03
C ASP A 486 -15.95 33.62 8.37
N ASP A 487 -17.18 33.75 7.88
CA ASP A 487 -18.29 32.80 7.80
C ASP A 487 -17.90 31.32 7.97
N ASP A 488 -18.11 30.80 9.17
CA ASP A 488 -18.30 29.37 9.45
C ASP A 488 -19.69 28.97 8.92
N ASP A 489 -19.83 28.80 7.60
CA ASP A 489 -20.91 27.98 7.05
C ASP A 489 -20.55 27.42 5.67
N ILE A 490 -20.97 26.17 5.45
CA ILE A 490 -20.81 25.33 4.25
C ILE A 490 -19.53 24.45 4.22
N VAL A 491 -19.63 23.32 4.94
CA VAL A 491 -18.90 22.08 4.61
C VAL A 491 -19.78 21.19 3.75
#